data_AF-A0AAE3U4C3-F1
#
_entry.id   AF-A0AAE3U4C3-F1
#
_cell.length_a   1.000
_cell.length_b   1.000
_cell.length_c   1.000
_cell.angle_alpha   90.00
_cell.angle_beta   90.00
_cell.angle_gamma   90.00
#
_symmetry.space_group_name_H-M   'P 1'
#
loop_
_entity.id
_entity.type
_entity.pdbx_description
1 polymer ?
#
loop_
_entity_poly.entity_id
_entity_poly.type
_entity_poly.pdbx_seq_one_letter_code
_entity_poly.pdbx_strand_id
1 'polypeptide(L)'
;MNKHNYQKLLVYIHFILLILLVADVFLIVVFDMSYCTYWLDRVIAFGWLMSGLLIFIFYRRKGKLWSKLYYGTFLFYPITCALAFFIDRVFFTIIASPLITILLIPDVYYSDSKYEIRGNSGIMTSKQLILIEKRTLVEKLIGTESLTETPAKYSNLKIIKETTDEIESLVGDGKTQSVILFQK
;
A
#
# COMPACT_ATOMS: atom_id res chain seq x y z
N MET A 1 -22.97 22.72 -15.99
CA MET A 1 -22.86 21.29 -16.37
C MET A 1 -24.05 20.54 -15.79
N ASN A 2 -24.75 19.71 -16.58
CA ASN A 2 -26.01 19.08 -16.14
C ASN A 2 -25.79 18.06 -15.02
N LYS A 3 -26.71 17.98 -14.06
CA LYS A 3 -26.69 17.01 -12.94
C LYS A 3 -26.42 15.57 -13.41
N HIS A 4 -26.96 15.20 -14.57
CA HIS A 4 -26.74 13.88 -15.16
C HIS A 4 -25.28 13.63 -15.61
N ASN A 5 -24.55 14.67 -16.03
CA ASN A 5 -23.17 14.53 -16.52
C ASN A 5 -22.19 14.32 -15.37
N TYR A 6 -22.33 15.06 -14.27
CA TYR A 6 -21.57 14.83 -13.03
C TYR A 6 -21.70 13.41 -12.52
N GLN A 7 -22.92 12.90 -12.66
CA GLN A 7 -23.26 11.57 -12.24
C GLN A 7 -22.49 10.49 -13.01
N LYS A 8 -22.49 10.56 -14.34
CA LYS A 8 -21.72 9.63 -15.17
C LYS A 8 -20.22 9.75 -14.86
N LEU A 9 -19.73 10.97 -14.67
CA LEU A 9 -18.33 11.24 -14.36
C LEU A 9 -17.88 10.55 -13.06
N LEU A 10 -18.65 10.64 -11.98
CA LEU A 10 -18.30 9.97 -10.71
C LEU A 10 -18.17 8.45 -10.86
N VAL A 11 -19.09 7.84 -11.62
CA VAL A 11 -19.03 6.40 -11.89
C VAL A 11 -17.80 6.04 -12.72
N TYR A 12 -17.47 6.83 -13.74
CA TYR A 12 -16.23 6.62 -14.51
C TYR A 12 -14.98 6.75 -13.64
N ILE A 13 -14.89 7.79 -12.80
CA ILE A 13 -13.78 7.97 -11.87
C ILE A 13 -13.64 6.74 -10.95
N HIS A 14 -14.75 6.27 -10.39
CA HIS A 14 -14.75 5.09 -9.52
C HIS A 14 -14.22 3.83 -10.22
N PHE A 15 -14.66 3.57 -11.46
CA PHE A 15 -14.16 2.42 -12.23
C PHE A 15 -12.70 2.57 -12.66
N ILE A 16 -12.25 3.77 -13.01
CA ILE A 16 -10.84 4.04 -13.30
C ILE A 16 -9.98 3.73 -12.07
N LEU A 17 -10.40 4.21 -10.88
CA LEU A 17 -9.70 3.93 -9.63
C LEU A 17 -9.70 2.44 -9.28
N LEU A 18 -10.82 1.74 -9.53
CA LEU A 18 -10.89 0.29 -9.35
C LEU A 18 -9.89 -0.44 -10.27
N ILE A 19 -9.81 -0.06 -11.55
CA ILE A 19 -8.87 -0.66 -12.51
C ILE A 19 -7.43 -0.41 -12.06
N LEU A 20 -7.11 0.80 -11.62
CA LEU A 20 -5.77 1.13 -11.10
C LEU A 20 -5.45 0.30 -9.85
N LEU A 21 -6.40 0.11 -8.94
CA LEU A 21 -6.21 -0.70 -7.73
C LEU A 21 -6.01 -2.18 -8.07
N VAL A 22 -6.78 -2.72 -9.01
CA VAL A 22 -6.59 -4.11 -9.48
C VAL A 22 -5.24 -4.28 -10.18
N ALA A 23 -4.82 -3.29 -10.98
CA ALA A 23 -3.52 -3.30 -11.64
C ALA A 23 -2.36 -3.20 -10.63
N ASP A 24 -2.51 -2.40 -9.58
CA ASP A 24 -1.55 -2.30 -8.47
C ASP A 24 -1.39 -3.64 -7.75
N VAL A 25 -2.51 -4.26 -7.34
CA VAL A 25 -2.50 -5.57 -6.70
C VAL A 25 -1.85 -6.62 -7.60
N PHE A 26 -2.13 -6.58 -8.90
CA PHE A 26 -1.48 -7.47 -9.87
C PHE A 26 0.03 -7.22 -9.96
N LEU A 27 0.48 -5.97 -9.97
CA LEU A 27 1.92 -5.63 -9.96
C LEU A 27 2.62 -6.15 -8.71
N ILE A 28 1.98 -5.98 -7.55
CA ILE A 28 2.54 -6.43 -6.26
C ILE A 28 2.62 -7.95 -6.23
N VAL A 29 1.54 -8.66 -6.60
CA VAL A 29 1.46 -10.12 -6.49
C VAL A 29 2.31 -10.84 -7.53
N VAL A 30 2.44 -10.30 -8.75
CA VAL A 30 3.11 -11.01 -9.86
C VAL A 30 4.55 -10.56 -10.06
N PHE A 31 4.85 -9.29 -9.78
CA PHE A 31 6.15 -8.70 -10.11
C PHE A 31 6.92 -8.17 -8.88
N ASP A 32 6.34 -8.24 -7.68
CA ASP A 32 6.87 -7.62 -6.47
C ASP A 32 7.16 -6.11 -6.68
N MET A 33 6.29 -5.47 -7.47
CA MET A 33 6.38 -4.05 -7.82
C MET A 33 5.14 -3.30 -7.32
N SER A 34 5.34 -2.08 -6.83
CA SER A 34 4.25 -1.13 -6.55
C SER A 34 4.37 0.08 -7.46
N TYR A 35 3.31 0.86 -7.61
CA TYR A 35 3.43 2.15 -8.27
C TYR A 35 4.43 3.06 -7.54
N CYS A 36 5.07 3.96 -8.30
CA CYS A 36 6.05 4.88 -7.74
C CYS A 36 5.40 5.72 -6.64
N THR A 37 5.94 5.65 -5.43
CA THR A 37 5.46 6.30 -4.21
C THR A 37 4.23 5.64 -3.60
N TYR A 38 4.41 5.10 -2.39
CA TYR A 38 3.32 4.61 -1.51
C TYR A 38 2.15 5.59 -1.35
N TRP A 39 2.38 6.89 -1.54
CA TRP A 39 1.33 7.91 -1.52
C TRP A 39 0.30 7.73 -2.63
N LEU A 40 0.73 7.29 -3.82
CA LEU A 40 -0.17 7.10 -4.95
C LEU A 40 -1.14 5.95 -4.66
N ASP A 41 -0.64 4.84 -4.13
CA ASP A 41 -1.45 3.67 -3.74
C ASP A 41 -2.53 4.08 -2.74
N ARG A 42 -2.16 4.92 -1.76
CA ARG A 42 -3.13 5.49 -0.79
C ARG A 42 -4.17 6.37 -1.44
N VAL A 43 -3.75 7.28 -2.32
CA VAL A 43 -4.69 8.19 -3.00
C VAL A 43 -5.66 7.40 -3.86
N ILE A 44 -5.19 6.35 -4.53
CA ILE A 44 -6.02 5.44 -5.33
C ILE A 44 -7.01 4.70 -4.44
N ALA A 45 -6.54 4.03 -3.37
CA ALA A 45 -7.37 3.28 -2.45
C ALA A 45 -8.40 4.16 -1.73
N PHE A 46 -7.96 5.30 -1.20
CA PHE A 46 -8.83 6.26 -0.53
C PHE A 46 -9.84 6.89 -1.50
N GLY A 47 -9.38 7.29 -2.68
CA GLY A 47 -10.24 7.82 -3.73
C GLY A 47 -11.30 6.81 -4.17
N TRP A 48 -10.93 5.53 -4.28
CA TRP A 48 -11.86 4.45 -4.63
C TRP A 48 -12.94 4.27 -3.55
N LEU A 49 -12.54 4.21 -2.27
CA LEU A 49 -13.49 4.12 -1.15
C LEU A 49 -14.43 5.33 -1.10
N MET A 50 -13.87 6.55 -1.19
CA MET A 50 -14.66 7.79 -1.14
C MET A 50 -15.59 7.94 -2.33
N SER A 51 -15.14 7.59 -3.53
CA SER A 51 -16.01 7.63 -4.72
C SER A 51 -17.16 6.63 -4.61
N GLY A 52 -16.93 5.42 -4.10
CA GLY A 52 -17.98 4.43 -3.84
C GLY A 52 -19.01 4.93 -2.84
N LEU A 53 -18.55 5.53 -1.73
CA LEU A 53 -19.41 6.14 -0.71
C LEU A 53 -20.25 7.31 -1.27
N LEU A 54 -19.63 8.22 -2.03
CA LEU A 54 -20.33 9.36 -2.64
C LEU A 54 -21.39 8.88 -3.64
N ILE A 55 -21.08 7.88 -4.47
CA ILE A 55 -22.05 7.27 -5.38
C ILE A 55 -23.20 6.66 -4.59
N PHE A 56 -22.95 5.96 -3.49
CA PHE A 56 -24.03 5.44 -2.65
C PHE A 56 -24.94 6.55 -2.13
N ILE A 57 -24.37 7.61 -1.54
CA ILE A 57 -25.13 8.71 -0.94
C ILE A 57 -26.01 9.40 -1.99
N PHE A 58 -25.45 9.69 -3.18
CA PHE A 58 -26.18 10.41 -4.22
C PHE A 58 -27.17 9.53 -5.01
N TYR A 59 -26.97 8.20 -5.06
CA TYR A 59 -27.74 7.31 -5.95
C TYR A 59 -28.54 6.22 -5.26
N ARG A 60 -28.47 6.08 -3.94
CA ARG A 60 -29.24 5.06 -3.19
C ARG A 60 -30.74 5.04 -3.53
N ARG A 61 -31.34 6.18 -3.88
CA ARG A 61 -32.77 6.27 -4.24
C ARG A 61 -33.07 5.86 -5.68
N LYS A 62 -32.16 6.09 -6.63
CA LYS A 62 -32.40 5.97 -8.08
C LYS A 62 -31.73 4.77 -8.75
N GLY A 63 -30.75 4.14 -8.09
CA GLY A 63 -30.01 3.01 -8.65
C GLY A 63 -30.83 1.72 -8.74
N LYS A 64 -30.38 0.78 -9.58
CA LYS A 64 -30.88 -0.60 -9.60
C LYS A 64 -30.43 -1.34 -8.33
N LEU A 65 -31.14 -2.39 -7.92
CA LEU A 65 -30.85 -3.15 -6.70
C LEU A 65 -29.36 -3.54 -6.57
N TRP A 66 -28.77 -4.11 -7.64
CA TRP A 66 -27.36 -4.49 -7.68
C TRP A 66 -26.39 -3.34 -7.41
N SER A 67 -26.64 -2.17 -8.01
CA SER A 67 -25.81 -0.99 -7.75
C SER A 67 -25.94 -0.51 -6.30
N LYS A 68 -27.14 -0.61 -5.70
CA LYS A 68 -27.33 -0.25 -4.30
C LYS A 68 -26.61 -1.20 -3.36
N LEU A 69 -26.62 -2.50 -3.66
CA LEU A 69 -25.88 -3.50 -2.90
C LEU A 69 -24.38 -3.25 -3.00
N TYR A 70 -23.85 -3.12 -4.22
CA TYR A 70 -22.42 -2.85 -4.45
C TYR A 70 -21.95 -1.56 -3.79
N TYR A 71 -22.59 -0.42 -4.05
CA TYR A 71 -22.15 0.84 -3.43
C TYR A 71 -22.50 0.90 -1.94
N GLY A 72 -23.50 0.14 -1.50
CA GLY A 72 -23.89 0.03 -0.09
C GLY A 72 -22.81 -0.63 0.76
N THR A 73 -22.01 -1.54 0.20
CA THR A 73 -20.91 -2.16 0.94
C THR A 73 -19.92 -1.11 1.44
N PHE A 74 -19.67 -0.03 0.71
CA PHE A 74 -18.76 1.04 1.12
C PHE A 74 -19.23 1.80 2.36
N LEU A 75 -20.55 1.92 2.58
CA LEU A 75 -21.09 2.50 3.81
C LEU A 75 -20.93 1.55 5.00
N PHE A 76 -21.17 0.27 4.76
CA PHE A 76 -21.03 -0.77 5.79
C PHE A 76 -19.60 -1.27 5.96
N TYR A 77 -18.66 -0.77 5.16
CA TYR A 77 -17.29 -1.27 5.11
C TYR A 77 -16.55 -1.17 6.46
N PRO A 78 -16.68 -0.10 7.26
CA PRO A 78 -16.13 -0.08 8.62
C PRO A 78 -16.74 -1.16 9.53
N ILE A 79 -18.04 -1.44 9.38
CA ILE A 79 -18.74 -2.48 10.15
C ILE A 79 -18.28 -3.86 9.70
N THR A 80 -18.12 -4.10 8.39
CA THR A 80 -17.60 -5.38 7.90
C THR A 80 -16.17 -5.61 8.34
N CYS A 81 -15.33 -4.57 8.37
CA CYS A 81 -13.97 -4.67 8.94
C CYS A 81 -14.02 -5.01 10.44
N ALA A 82 -14.89 -4.35 11.21
CA ALA A 82 -15.04 -4.64 12.64
C ALA A 82 -15.53 -6.08 12.88
N LEU A 83 -16.51 -6.56 12.12
CA LEU A 83 -17.00 -7.93 12.22
C LEU A 83 -15.92 -8.94 11.80
N ALA A 84 -15.18 -8.66 10.74
CA ALA A 84 -14.08 -9.52 10.29
C ALA A 84 -13.00 -9.68 11.37
N PHE A 85 -12.70 -8.59 12.10
CA PHE A 85 -11.76 -8.62 13.23
C PHE A 85 -12.18 -9.59 14.35
N PHE A 86 -13.48 -9.75 14.59
CA PHE A 86 -13.99 -10.69 15.60
C PHE A 86 -14.01 -12.15 15.13
N ILE A 87 -14.09 -12.40 13.82
CA ILE A 87 -14.16 -13.75 13.27
C ILE A 87 -12.76 -14.37 13.21
N ASP A 88 -11.86 -13.74 12.46
CA ASP A 88 -10.52 -14.26 12.23
C ASP A 88 -9.57 -13.15 11.77
N ARG A 89 -8.30 -13.24 12.19
CA ARG A 89 -7.28 -12.22 11.89
C ARG A 89 -6.91 -12.18 10.41
N VAL A 90 -6.82 -13.33 9.75
CA VAL A 90 -6.50 -13.41 8.32
C VAL A 90 -7.64 -12.81 7.51
N PHE A 91 -8.88 -13.15 7.88
CA PHE A 91 -10.07 -12.61 7.23
C PHE A 91 -10.17 -11.08 7.40
N PHE A 92 -9.85 -10.56 8.59
CA PHE A 92 -9.73 -9.12 8.82
C PHE A 92 -8.67 -8.48 7.93
N THR A 93 -7.47 -9.03 7.85
CA THR A 93 -6.40 -8.48 7.01
C THR A 93 -6.81 -8.40 5.55
N ILE A 94 -7.49 -9.43 5.03
CA ILE A 94 -7.99 -9.44 3.65
C ILE A 94 -9.01 -8.31 3.44
N ILE A 95 -10.04 -8.24 4.29
CA ILE A 95 -11.12 -7.25 4.13
C ILE A 95 -10.62 -5.83 4.37
N ALA A 96 -9.79 -5.62 5.38
CA ALA A 96 -9.28 -4.32 5.76
C ALA A 96 -8.07 -3.89 4.93
N SER A 97 -7.58 -4.70 3.98
CA SER A 97 -6.37 -4.39 3.21
C SER A 97 -6.39 -2.98 2.57
N PRO A 98 -7.49 -2.48 1.95
CA PRO A 98 -7.53 -1.10 1.49
C PRO A 98 -7.35 -0.06 2.60
N LEU A 99 -7.88 -0.30 3.81
CA LEU A 99 -7.70 0.60 4.96
C LEU A 99 -6.29 0.53 5.52
N ILE A 100 -5.72 -0.68 5.60
CA ILE A 100 -4.38 -0.91 6.09
C ILE A 100 -3.38 -0.16 5.21
N THR A 101 -3.51 -0.23 3.89
CA THR A 101 -2.68 0.53 2.95
C THR A 101 -2.78 2.04 3.18
N ILE A 102 -3.98 2.55 3.47
CA ILE A 102 -4.22 3.99 3.74
C ILE A 102 -3.59 4.42 5.07
N LEU A 103 -3.73 3.60 6.13
CA LEU A 103 -3.39 3.97 7.50
C LEU A 103 -1.92 3.75 7.85
N LEU A 104 -1.25 2.76 7.26
CA LEU A 104 0.14 2.45 7.59
C LEU A 104 1.09 3.33 6.80
N ILE A 105 1.76 4.23 7.53
CA ILE A 105 2.85 5.05 7.01
C ILE A 105 4.18 4.35 7.32
N PRO A 106 4.91 3.87 6.30
CA PRO A 106 6.21 3.27 6.54
C PRO A 106 7.19 4.35 6.96
N ASP A 107 7.99 4.04 7.97
CA ASP A 107 9.08 4.92 8.40
C ASP A 107 10.22 4.86 7.38
N VAL A 108 10.67 6.00 6.88
CA VAL A 108 11.79 6.05 5.93
C VAL A 108 13.09 6.23 6.71
N TYR A 109 13.97 5.21 6.66
CA TYR A 109 15.25 5.22 7.36
C TYR A 109 16.40 5.69 6.49
N TYR A 110 16.31 5.48 5.17
CA TYR A 110 17.26 5.93 4.17
C TYR A 110 16.56 6.17 2.83
N SER A 111 16.94 7.20 2.08
CA SER A 111 16.36 7.49 0.77
C SER A 111 17.35 8.22 -0.13
N ASP A 112 17.62 7.66 -1.31
CA ASP A 112 18.43 8.28 -2.37
C ASP A 112 17.68 8.15 -3.73
N SER A 113 18.31 8.59 -4.82
CA SER A 113 17.82 8.51 -6.19
C SER A 113 17.55 7.08 -6.68
N LYS A 114 18.29 6.09 -6.18
CA LYS A 114 18.19 4.68 -6.63
C LYS A 114 17.57 3.74 -5.61
N TYR A 115 17.77 3.97 -4.32
CA TYR A 115 17.36 3.04 -3.27
C TYR A 115 16.64 3.74 -2.12
N GLU A 116 15.78 3.00 -1.45
CA GLU A 116 15.12 3.41 -0.21
C GLU A 116 15.11 2.26 0.79
N ILE A 117 15.41 2.56 2.06
CA ILE A 117 15.13 1.64 3.18
C ILE A 117 13.91 2.17 3.90
N ARG A 118 12.88 1.32 3.98
CA ARG A 118 11.67 1.60 4.74
C ARG A 118 11.49 0.60 5.87
N GLY A 119 10.90 1.05 6.96
CA GLY A 119 10.33 0.19 7.99
C GLY A 119 8.93 -0.21 7.61
N ASN A 120 8.67 -1.51 7.53
CA ASN A 120 7.32 -2.01 7.56
C ASN A 120 6.93 -2.32 9.01
N SER A 121 6.00 -1.53 9.53
CA SER A 121 5.39 -1.70 10.85
C SER A 121 3.91 -2.05 10.68
N GLY A 122 3.63 -3.27 10.22
CA GLY A 122 2.27 -3.77 10.20
C GLY A 122 1.72 -3.93 11.61
N ILE A 123 0.42 -3.65 11.81
CA ILE A 123 -0.29 -3.94 13.07
C ILE A 123 -0.19 -5.43 13.44
N MET A 124 0.01 -6.29 12.44
CA MET A 124 0.07 -7.75 12.59
C MET A 124 1.35 -8.39 12.04
N THR A 125 2.33 -7.61 11.56
CA THR A 125 3.60 -8.16 11.05
C THR A 125 4.73 -7.83 12.00
N SER A 126 5.76 -8.67 12.07
CA SER A 126 7.00 -8.28 12.74
C SER A 126 7.54 -7.01 12.09
N LYS A 127 8.28 -6.21 12.88
CA LYS A 127 9.00 -5.06 12.33
C LYS A 127 10.02 -5.59 11.34
N GLN A 128 9.96 -5.11 10.10
CA GLN A 128 10.87 -5.50 9.05
C GLN A 128 11.45 -4.26 8.39
N LEU A 129 12.71 -4.31 8.01
CA LEU A 129 13.27 -3.40 7.03
C LEU A 129 13.01 -3.96 5.65
N ILE A 130 12.63 -3.09 4.73
CA ILE A 130 12.48 -3.42 3.33
C ILE A 130 13.43 -2.54 2.52
N LEU A 131 14.20 -3.17 1.63
CA LEU A 131 15.05 -2.50 0.66
C LEU A 131 14.30 -2.39 -0.67
N ILE A 132 14.18 -1.16 -1.16
CA ILE A 132 13.40 -0.84 -2.36
C ILE A 132 14.31 -0.23 -3.42
N GLU A 133 14.20 -0.73 -4.65
CA GLU A 133 14.77 -0.12 -5.84
C GLU A 133 13.78 0.90 -6.41
N LYS A 134 14.20 2.15 -6.54
CA LYS A 134 13.40 3.18 -7.21
C LYS A 134 13.62 3.10 -8.72
N ARG A 135 12.54 2.90 -9.45
CA ARG A 135 12.48 3.08 -10.91
C ARG A 135 11.56 4.26 -11.21
N THR A 136 11.58 4.76 -12.44
CA THR A 136 10.90 6.02 -12.81
C THR A 136 9.41 6.05 -12.47
N LEU A 137 8.70 4.93 -12.64
CA LEU A 137 7.25 4.83 -12.43
C LEU A 137 6.82 3.69 -11.49
N VAL A 138 7.77 2.87 -11.03
CA VAL A 138 7.50 1.73 -10.15
C VAL A 138 8.61 1.62 -9.11
N GLU A 139 8.25 1.08 -7.96
CA GLU A 139 9.18 0.70 -6.91
C GLU A 139 9.22 -0.82 -6.86
N LYS A 140 10.43 -1.40 -6.82
CA LYS A 140 10.61 -2.85 -6.73
C LYS A 140 11.12 -3.21 -5.35
N LEU A 141 10.47 -4.17 -4.68
CA LEU A 141 11.00 -4.76 -3.47
C LEU A 141 12.20 -5.66 -3.84
N ILE A 142 13.37 -5.42 -3.24
CA ILE A 142 14.58 -6.22 -3.52
C ILE A 142 14.95 -7.13 -2.35
N GLY A 143 14.53 -6.80 -1.13
CA GLY A 143 14.74 -7.70 -0.01
C GLY A 143 14.18 -7.18 1.30
N THR A 144 14.11 -8.08 2.27
CA THR A 144 13.55 -7.82 3.60
C THR A 144 14.50 -8.29 4.68
N GLU A 145 14.51 -7.61 5.82
CA GLU A 145 15.26 -8.03 7.00
C GLU A 145 14.39 -7.87 8.25
N SER A 146 14.39 -8.89 9.11
CA SER A 146 13.58 -8.85 10.33
C SER A 146 14.31 -8.07 11.42
N LEU A 147 13.64 -7.07 12.01
CA LEU A 147 14.21 -6.25 13.06
C LEU A 147 13.80 -6.76 14.44
N THR A 148 14.79 -6.94 15.31
CA THR A 148 14.60 -7.05 16.76
C THR A 148 14.48 -5.67 17.43
N GLU A 149 15.15 -4.65 16.89
CA GLU A 149 15.16 -3.27 17.43
C GLU A 149 14.88 -2.24 16.34
N THR A 150 14.37 -1.06 16.71
CA THR A 150 14.14 0.04 15.77
C THR A 150 15.47 0.69 15.36
N PRO A 151 15.84 0.67 14.07
CA PRO A 151 17.12 1.20 13.64
C PRO A 151 17.16 2.73 13.71
N ALA A 152 18.36 3.27 13.89
CA ALA A 152 18.63 4.69 13.71
C ALA A 152 18.49 5.09 12.24
N LYS A 153 18.22 6.37 11.97
CA LYS A 153 18.26 6.90 10.59
C LYS A 153 19.66 6.77 10.02
N TYR A 154 19.73 6.35 8.77
CA TYR A 154 20.99 6.13 8.09
C TYR A 154 21.31 7.31 7.17
N SER A 155 22.57 7.73 7.15
CA SER A 155 23.06 8.79 6.26
C SER A 155 23.51 8.25 4.92
N ASN A 156 24.06 7.02 4.90
CA ASN A 156 24.70 6.43 3.73
C ASN A 156 24.27 4.96 3.56
N LEU A 157 24.09 4.52 2.31
CA LEU A 157 23.92 3.11 1.93
C LEU A 157 24.85 2.76 0.76
N LYS A 158 25.54 1.64 0.88
CA LYS A 158 26.33 1.04 -0.20
C LYS A 158 26.04 -0.45 -0.28
N ILE A 159 25.62 -0.92 -1.45
CA ILE A 159 25.47 -2.36 -1.71
C ILE A 159 26.88 -2.93 -1.93
N ILE A 160 27.29 -3.86 -1.07
CA ILE A 160 28.62 -4.50 -1.14
C ILE A 160 28.55 -5.72 -2.07
N LYS A 161 27.53 -6.54 -1.88
CA LYS A 161 27.39 -7.82 -2.57
C LYS A 161 25.92 -8.10 -2.84
N GLU A 162 25.65 -8.56 -4.05
CA GLU A 162 24.34 -9.05 -4.44
C GLU A 162 24.49 -10.49 -4.90
N THR A 163 23.77 -11.38 -4.22
CA THR A 163 23.68 -12.81 -4.55
C THR A 163 22.25 -13.14 -4.95
N THR A 164 22.00 -14.37 -5.41
CA THR A 164 20.65 -14.83 -5.77
C THR A 164 19.69 -14.75 -4.58
N ASP A 165 20.20 -15.01 -3.37
CA ASP A 165 19.38 -15.18 -2.17
C ASP A 165 19.47 -13.99 -1.20
N GLU A 166 20.57 -13.23 -1.25
CA GLU A 166 20.88 -12.21 -0.25
C GLU A 166 21.52 -10.95 -0.86
N ILE A 167 21.22 -9.80 -0.25
CA ILE A 167 21.83 -8.51 -0.55
C ILE A 167 22.54 -8.00 0.70
N GLU A 168 23.85 -7.92 0.62
CA GLU A 168 24.69 -7.35 1.68
C GLU A 168 24.85 -5.86 1.45
N SER A 169 24.36 -5.07 2.40
CA SER A 169 24.43 -3.62 2.37
C SER A 169 25.22 -3.08 3.56
N LEU A 170 26.10 -2.12 3.30
CA LEU A 170 26.75 -1.34 4.33
C LEU A 170 25.97 -0.06 4.52
N VAL A 171 25.52 0.14 5.75
CA VAL A 171 24.70 1.28 6.12
C VAL A 171 25.40 2.00 7.27
N GLY A 172 25.42 3.33 7.23
CA GLY A 172 26.09 4.12 8.25
C GLY A 172 25.29 5.33 8.70
N ASP A 173 25.52 5.77 9.95
CA ASP A 173 24.94 6.99 10.54
C ASP A 173 25.92 8.19 10.52
N GLY A 174 27.08 8.02 9.87
CA GLY A 174 28.17 8.99 9.82
C GLY A 174 29.24 8.82 10.91
N LYS A 175 28.97 8.03 11.95
CA LYS A 175 29.93 7.67 13.02
C LYS A 175 30.25 6.18 13.04
N THR A 176 29.27 5.35 12.73
CA THR A 176 29.35 3.89 12.73
C THR A 176 28.88 3.33 11.40
N GLN A 177 29.42 2.17 11.03
CA GLN A 177 29.03 1.41 9.85
C GLN A 177 28.54 0.03 10.33
N SER A 178 27.35 -0.37 9.89
CA SER A 178 26.79 -1.68 10.13
C SER A 178 26.50 -2.37 8.81
N VAL A 179 26.72 -3.68 8.77
CA VAL A 179 26.31 -4.52 7.64
C VAL A 179 24.90 -5.02 7.91
N ILE A 180 24.00 -4.83 6.94
CA ILE A 180 22.63 -5.34 6.96
C ILE A 180 22.49 -6.31 5.79
N LEU A 181 22.03 -7.53 6.10
CA LEU A 181 21.74 -8.57 5.13
C LEU A 181 20.24 -8.55 4.86
N PHE A 182 19.86 -8.30 3.62
CA PHE A 182 18.47 -8.41 3.18
C PHE A 182 18.26 -9.74 2.46
N GLN A 183 17.22 -10.48 2.85
CA GLN A 183 16.78 -11.70 2.17
C GLN A 183 15.88 -11.34 0.99
N LYS A 184 16.12 -11.94 -0.18
CA LYS A 184 15.32 -11.75 -1.40
C LYS A 184 13.96 -12.45 -1.35
#